data_AF-A0A497FZ25-F1
#
_entry.id   AF-A0A497FZ25-F1
#
_cell.length_a   1.000
_cell.length_b   1.000
_cell.length_c   1.000
_cell.angle_alpha   90.00
_cell.angle_beta   90.00
_cell.angle_gamma   90.00
#
_symmetry.space_group_name_H-M   'P 1'
#
loop_
_entity.id
_entity.type
_entity.pdbx_description
1 polymer ?
#
loop_
_entity_poly.entity_id
_entity_poly.type
_entity_poly.pdbx_seq_one_letter_code
_entity_poly.pdbx_strand_id
1 'polypeptide(L)'
;IRDELPKIEEEEKVKMEIYKRMGIKYRSKLQEIKEEEKEIIKQVSQIDKESKDLIKKFLNLFLKGGYPLLDLENPEVTESQVIFPIKEGFRLLRATYEVLLKITWNRTELFIDSVKFEEDRWIVDTDNRIDAMKKVNAVLDILENSICDILNIDEICERIDKSKSWGLALKLLYTTKKPLTPKEIAEQLNWKPNYTTAILTDLMKKKNWPVPLIERLSKGVYQLNGHGYVIMRRYEQLYGITIKREEQYEENSQSVKRKTLLNFMKT
;
A
#
# COMPACT_ATOMS: atom_id res chain seq x y z
N ILE A 1 -18.43 0.61 -29.73
CA ILE A 1 -16.96 0.89 -29.64
C ILE A 1 -16.10 -0.36 -29.91
N ARG A 2 -16.06 -1.40 -29.07
CA ARG A 2 -15.21 -2.59 -29.30
C ARG A 2 -15.49 -3.34 -30.61
N ASP A 3 -16.74 -3.39 -31.04
CA ASP A 3 -17.15 -4.06 -32.31
C ASP A 3 -17.11 -3.14 -33.54
N GLU A 4 -16.85 -1.84 -33.35
CA GLU A 4 -16.84 -0.82 -34.41
C GLU A 4 -15.42 -0.44 -34.83
N LEU A 5 -14.44 -0.54 -33.92
CA LEU A 5 -13.03 -0.23 -34.19
C LEU A 5 -12.46 -1.02 -35.38
N PRO A 6 -12.70 -2.35 -35.51
CA PRO A 6 -12.20 -3.12 -36.64
C PRO A 6 -12.79 -2.65 -37.98
N LYS A 7 -14.06 -2.24 -37.98
CA LYS A 7 -14.75 -1.71 -39.18
C LYS A 7 -14.17 -0.36 -39.60
N ILE A 8 -13.88 0.51 -38.62
CA ILE A 8 -13.25 1.81 -38.86
C ILE A 8 -11.80 1.65 -39.37
N GLU A 9 -11.05 0.68 -38.84
CA GLU A 9 -9.70 0.36 -39.31
C GLU A 9 -9.70 -0.15 -40.76
N GLU A 10 -10.65 -1.01 -41.11
CA GLU A 10 -10.80 -1.55 -42.45
C GLU A 10 -11.26 -0.47 -43.45
N GLU A 11 -12.21 0.38 -43.06
CA GLU A 11 -12.65 1.53 -43.86
C GLU A 11 -11.49 2.51 -44.15
N GLU A 12 -10.69 2.85 -43.15
CA GLU A 12 -9.51 3.73 -43.31
C GLU A 12 -8.42 3.10 -44.19
N LYS A 13 -8.23 1.78 -44.11
CA LYS A 13 -7.32 1.05 -44.98
C LYS A 13 -7.77 1.11 -46.44
N VAL A 14 -9.05 0.90 -46.70
CA VAL A 14 -9.64 0.99 -48.04
C VAL A 14 -9.54 2.42 -48.59
N LYS A 15 -9.82 3.45 -47.78
CA LYS A 15 -9.64 4.86 -48.18
C LYS A 15 -8.19 5.16 -48.57
N MET A 16 -7.21 4.73 -47.77
CA MET A 16 -5.79 4.91 -48.08
C MET A 16 -5.41 4.28 -49.43
N GLU A 17 -5.89 3.07 -49.73
CA GLU A 17 -5.63 2.40 -51.01
C GLU A 17 -6.26 3.13 -52.20
N ILE A 18 -7.49 3.61 -52.05
CA ILE A 18 -8.20 4.38 -53.09
C ILE A 18 -7.47 5.70 -53.38
N TYR A 19 -7.15 6.50 -52.37
CA TYR A 19 -6.44 7.76 -52.54
C TYR A 19 -5.03 7.58 -53.12
N LYS A 20 -4.33 6.51 -52.73
CA LYS A 20 -3.02 6.14 -53.30
C LYS A 20 -3.12 5.87 -54.81
N ARG A 21 -4.14 5.15 -55.28
CA ARG A 21 -4.37 4.91 -56.71
C ARG A 21 -4.74 6.17 -57.48
N MET A 22 -5.39 7.14 -56.82
CA MET A 22 -5.74 8.44 -57.40
C MET A 22 -4.58 9.45 -57.38
N GLY A 23 -3.41 9.10 -56.83
CA GLY A 23 -2.27 10.01 -56.70
C GLY A 23 -2.50 11.13 -55.67
N ILE A 24 -3.50 11.01 -54.81
CA ILE A 24 -3.86 12.00 -53.80
C ILE A 24 -3.20 11.62 -52.47
N LYS A 25 -2.54 12.59 -51.84
CA LYS A 25 -1.94 12.41 -50.51
C LYS A 25 -3.04 12.44 -49.44
N TYR A 26 -3.47 11.28 -48.98
CA TYR A 26 -4.43 11.13 -47.89
C TYR A 26 -3.71 10.87 -46.57
N ARG A 27 -4.01 11.67 -45.55
CA ARG A 27 -3.58 11.43 -44.17
C ARG A 27 -4.77 10.89 -43.39
N SER A 28 -4.65 9.68 -42.88
CA SER A 28 -5.73 9.05 -42.13
C SER A 28 -5.89 9.73 -40.78
N LYS A 29 -7.11 10.19 -40.47
CA LYS A 29 -7.45 10.74 -39.15
C LYS A 29 -7.25 9.72 -38.03
N LEU A 30 -7.43 8.43 -38.35
CA LEU A 30 -7.15 7.33 -37.41
C LEU A 30 -5.65 7.17 -37.15
N GLN A 31 -4.80 7.39 -38.15
CA GLN A 31 -3.34 7.41 -37.94
C GLN A 31 -2.92 8.61 -37.09
N GLU A 32 -3.49 9.79 -37.33
CA GLU A 32 -3.25 10.99 -36.51
C GLU A 32 -3.62 10.75 -35.05
N ILE A 33 -4.81 10.19 -34.79
CA ILE A 33 -5.25 9.86 -33.42
C ILE A 33 -4.31 8.83 -32.77
N LYS A 34 -3.86 7.80 -33.51
CA LYS A 34 -2.91 6.80 -32.99
C LYS A 34 -1.51 7.37 -32.73
N GLU A 35 -1.08 8.38 -33.49
CA GLU A 35 0.16 9.11 -33.26
C GLU A 35 0.06 9.97 -31.99
N GLU A 36 -1.03 10.75 -31.85
CA GLU A 36 -1.32 11.54 -30.65
C GLU A 36 -1.45 10.68 -29.39
N GLU A 37 -2.15 9.55 -29.46
CA GLU A 37 -2.26 8.59 -28.36
C GLU A 37 -0.89 8.10 -27.89
N LYS A 38 0.01 7.76 -28.83
CA LYS A 38 1.37 7.34 -28.49
C LYS A 38 2.18 8.46 -27.84
N GLU A 39 2.03 9.70 -28.30
CA GLU A 39 2.69 10.85 -27.68
C GLU A 39 2.18 11.11 -26.26
N ILE A 40 0.87 11.07 -26.05
CA ILE A 40 0.24 11.21 -24.73
C ILE A 40 0.72 10.10 -23.79
N ILE A 41 0.73 8.83 -24.25
CA ILE A 41 1.22 7.70 -23.43
C ILE A 41 2.68 7.91 -23.02
N LYS A 42 3.53 8.40 -23.93
CA LYS A 42 4.93 8.73 -23.61
C LYS A 42 5.02 9.84 -22.57
N GLN A 43 4.24 10.91 -22.71
CA GLN A 43 4.21 12.02 -21.74
C GLN A 43 3.74 11.54 -20.36
N VAL A 44 2.67 10.75 -20.30
CA VAL A 44 2.16 10.17 -19.05
C VAL A 44 3.21 9.29 -18.38
N SER A 45 3.90 8.45 -19.15
CA SER A 45 4.99 7.60 -18.63
C SER A 45 6.16 8.43 -18.07
N GLN A 46 6.52 9.52 -18.75
CA GLN A 46 7.56 10.43 -18.28
C GLN A 46 7.16 11.14 -16.99
N ILE A 47 5.92 11.65 -16.91
CA ILE A 47 5.39 12.31 -15.71
C ILE A 47 5.35 11.33 -14.52
N ASP A 48 4.92 10.08 -14.75
CA ASP A 48 4.89 9.06 -13.70
C ASP A 48 6.30 8.77 -13.16
N LYS A 49 7.30 8.69 -14.05
CA LYS A 49 8.70 8.53 -13.65
C LYS A 49 9.20 9.72 -12.84
N GLU A 50 8.98 10.95 -13.31
CA GLU A 50 9.39 12.16 -12.60
C GLU A 50 8.72 12.28 -11.22
N SER A 51 7.42 11.98 -11.15
CA SER A 51 6.67 11.94 -9.89
C SER A 51 7.27 10.93 -8.90
N LYS A 52 7.60 9.72 -9.37
CA LYS A 52 8.25 8.70 -8.53
C LYS A 52 9.62 9.15 -8.03
N ASP A 53 10.43 9.75 -8.90
CA ASP A 53 11.74 10.26 -8.54
C ASP A 53 11.65 11.43 -7.53
N LEU A 54 10.66 12.30 -7.67
CA LEU A 54 10.38 13.37 -6.71
C LEU A 54 9.94 12.83 -5.35
N ILE A 55 9.03 11.85 -5.32
CA ILE A 55 8.61 11.18 -4.08
C ILE A 55 9.82 10.54 -3.38
N LYS A 56 10.67 9.83 -4.13
CA LYS A 56 11.90 9.23 -3.59
C LYS A 56 12.84 10.29 -3.02
N LYS A 57 13.07 11.40 -3.74
CA LYS A 57 13.90 12.50 -3.24
C LYS A 57 13.32 13.10 -1.96
N PHE A 58 12.02 13.36 -1.95
CA PHE A 58 11.30 13.90 -0.79
C PHE A 58 11.45 13.01 0.45
N LEU A 59 11.16 11.72 0.32
CA LEU A 59 11.25 10.76 1.43
C LEU A 59 12.69 10.58 1.93
N ASN A 60 13.68 10.55 1.04
CA ASN A 60 15.09 10.51 1.44
C ASN A 60 15.54 11.79 2.17
N LEU A 61 15.04 12.96 1.76
CA LEU A 61 15.29 14.21 2.48
C LEU A 61 14.64 14.20 3.86
N PHE A 62 13.42 13.66 3.97
CA PHE A 62 12.73 13.52 5.25
C PHE A 62 13.52 12.63 6.23
N LEU A 63 13.98 11.46 5.77
CA LEU A 63 14.81 10.57 6.59
C LEU A 63 16.11 11.24 7.06
N LYS A 64 16.73 12.06 6.21
CA LYS A 64 17.97 12.79 6.55
C LYS A 64 17.74 13.97 7.49
N GLY A 65 16.65 14.71 7.28
CA GLY A 65 16.29 15.88 8.08
C GLY A 65 15.81 15.51 9.49
N GLY A 66 15.35 14.27 9.66
CA GLY A 66 14.81 13.78 10.91
C GLY A 66 13.38 14.26 11.15
N TYR A 67 12.81 13.78 12.25
CA TYR A 67 11.46 14.14 12.68
C TYR A 67 11.42 15.56 13.26
N PRO A 68 10.24 16.21 13.28
CA PRO A 68 10.06 17.46 14.00
C PRO A 68 10.62 17.37 15.42
N LEU A 69 11.43 18.35 15.82
CA LEU A 69 12.05 18.37 17.13
C LEU A 69 11.02 18.71 18.20
N LEU A 70 10.69 17.74 19.05
CA LEU A 70 9.76 17.93 20.16
C LEU A 70 10.41 18.69 21.33
N ASP A 71 9.63 19.52 22.02
CA ASP A 71 9.98 20.05 23.32
C ASP A 71 9.65 19.03 24.41
N LEU A 72 10.65 18.21 24.75
CA LEU A 72 10.54 17.18 25.78
C LEU A 72 10.67 17.75 27.21
N GLU A 73 11.20 18.96 27.35
CA GLU A 73 11.41 19.60 28.66
C GLU A 73 10.11 20.24 29.18
N ASN A 74 9.33 20.84 28.26
CA ASN A 74 8.09 21.53 28.57
C ASN A 74 6.81 20.92 27.95
N PRO A 75 6.55 19.60 28.03
CA PRO A 75 5.26 19.07 27.61
C PRO A 75 4.13 19.52 28.54
N GLU A 76 2.98 19.77 27.94
CA GLU A 76 1.73 20.02 28.64
C GLU A 76 1.13 18.68 29.09
N VAL A 77 0.70 18.60 30.35
CA VAL A 77 0.12 17.38 30.92
C VAL A 77 -1.32 17.68 31.33
N THR A 78 -2.24 16.84 30.86
CA THR A 78 -3.66 16.87 31.21
C THR A 78 -4.02 15.60 31.98
N GLU A 79 -5.28 15.45 32.39
CA GLU A 79 -5.75 14.27 33.15
C GLU A 79 -5.60 12.93 32.40
N SER A 80 -5.47 12.95 31.08
CA SER A 80 -5.41 11.72 30.27
C SER A 80 -4.39 11.75 29.13
N GLN A 81 -3.72 12.89 28.92
CA GLN A 81 -2.82 13.09 27.78
C GLN A 81 -1.59 13.89 28.16
N VAL A 82 -0.47 13.54 27.52
CA VAL A 82 0.76 14.33 27.48
C VAL A 82 0.91 14.87 26.07
N ILE A 83 1.08 16.18 25.95
CA ILE A 83 1.21 16.91 24.68
C ILE A 83 2.64 17.43 24.59
N PHE A 84 3.37 17.00 23.56
CA PHE A 84 4.71 17.47 23.23
C PHE A 84 4.64 18.51 22.12
N PRO A 85 4.87 19.81 22.40
CA PRO A 85 4.95 20.84 21.36
C PRO A 85 6.14 20.57 20.42
N ILE A 86 6.02 20.97 19.16
CA ILE A 86 7.15 21.00 18.21
C ILE A 86 7.84 22.36 18.34
N LYS A 87 9.16 22.33 18.52
CA LYS A 87 10.01 23.53 18.62
C LYS A 87 9.88 24.38 17.35
N GLU A 88 9.86 25.70 17.55
CA GLU A 88 9.79 26.66 16.46
C GLU A 88 10.96 26.46 15.47
N GLY A 89 10.69 26.59 14.17
CA GLY A 89 11.66 26.30 13.10
C GLY A 89 11.81 24.84 12.71
N PHE A 90 11.29 23.89 13.52
CA PHE A 90 11.30 22.45 13.21
C PHE A 90 9.94 21.92 12.75
N ARG A 91 8.93 22.80 12.66
CA ARG A 91 7.59 22.46 12.16
C ARG A 91 7.67 22.19 10.66
N LEU A 92 7.03 21.09 10.24
CA LEU A 92 6.80 20.86 8.83
C LEU A 92 5.71 21.82 8.37
N LEU A 93 5.86 22.40 7.19
CA LEU A 93 4.75 23.10 6.54
C LEU A 93 3.58 22.12 6.40
N ARG A 94 2.36 22.58 6.68
CA ARG A 94 1.12 21.80 6.49
C ARG A 94 1.08 20.99 5.20
N ALA A 95 1.40 21.61 4.06
CA ALA A 95 1.41 20.94 2.76
C ALA A 95 2.41 19.77 2.70
N THR A 96 3.57 19.92 3.34
CA THR A 96 4.59 18.86 3.44
C THR A 96 4.08 17.70 4.29
N TYR A 97 3.42 18.01 5.41
CA TYR A 97 2.82 17.01 6.29
C TYR A 97 1.70 16.24 5.58
N GLU A 98 0.78 16.95 4.90
CA GLU A 98 -0.31 16.35 4.12
C GLU A 98 0.21 15.44 2.99
N VAL A 99 1.26 15.87 2.28
CA VAL A 99 1.91 15.04 1.26
C VAL A 99 2.50 13.79 1.88
N LEU A 100 3.26 13.92 2.98
CA LEU A 100 3.84 12.78 3.68
C LEU A 100 2.75 11.77 4.07
N LEU A 101 1.68 12.21 4.72
CA LEU A 101 0.59 11.32 5.14
C LEU A 101 -0.09 10.62 3.97
N LYS A 102 -0.31 11.33 2.87
CA LYS A 102 -0.96 10.77 1.68
C LYS A 102 -0.10 9.68 1.01
N ILE A 103 1.21 9.89 0.90
CA ILE A 103 2.10 8.95 0.19
C ILE A 103 2.43 7.70 1.00
N THR A 104 2.38 7.78 2.34
CA THR A 104 2.80 6.69 3.25
C THR A 104 1.62 5.96 3.89
N TRP A 105 0.62 6.69 4.37
CA TRP A 105 -0.54 6.11 5.09
C TRP A 105 -1.87 6.31 4.37
N ASN A 106 -1.93 7.09 3.28
CA ASN A 106 -3.18 7.43 2.59
C ASN A 106 -4.26 7.97 3.55
N ARG A 107 -3.87 8.84 4.47
CA ARG A 107 -4.74 9.48 5.48
C ARG A 107 -4.51 11.00 5.52
N THR A 108 -5.44 11.71 6.13
CA THR A 108 -5.33 13.14 6.44
C THR A 108 -4.79 13.41 7.84
N GLU A 109 -4.90 12.42 8.72
CA GLU A 109 -4.40 12.44 10.09
C GLU A 109 -3.66 11.14 10.38
N LEU A 110 -2.61 11.22 11.20
CA LEU A 110 -1.82 10.06 11.59
C LEU A 110 -1.99 9.78 13.07
N PHE A 111 -2.37 8.53 13.33
CA PHE A 111 -2.47 7.97 14.67
C PHE A 111 -1.81 6.60 14.66
N ILE A 112 -0.80 6.42 15.52
CA ILE A 112 -0.04 5.17 15.63
C ILE A 112 0.08 4.81 17.11
N ASP A 113 -0.37 3.60 17.47
CA ASP A 113 -0.37 2.95 18.79
C ASP A 113 -1.04 3.72 19.95
N SER A 114 -0.79 5.01 20.15
CA SER A 114 -1.46 5.94 21.08
C SER A 114 -1.01 7.39 20.86
N VAL A 115 -0.30 7.66 19.75
CA VAL A 115 0.31 8.95 19.45
C VAL A 115 -0.43 9.55 18.27
N LYS A 116 -1.08 10.68 18.49
CA LYS A 116 -1.65 11.53 17.45
C LYS A 116 -0.60 12.55 17.01
N PHE A 117 -0.35 12.58 15.71
CA PHE A 117 0.57 13.53 15.09
C PHE A 117 -0.23 14.72 14.60
N GLU A 118 0.12 15.92 15.06
CA GLU A 118 -0.38 17.19 14.51
C GLU A 118 0.80 18.01 13.98
N GLU A 119 0.49 19.09 13.25
CA GLU A 119 1.49 19.95 12.59
C GLU A 119 2.43 20.64 13.59
N ASP A 120 1.93 20.98 14.77
CA ASP A 120 2.60 21.79 15.79
C ASP A 120 2.85 21.06 17.11
N ARG A 121 2.28 19.86 17.29
CA ARG A 121 2.40 19.07 18.54
C ARG A 121 2.09 17.60 18.32
N TRP A 122 2.61 16.75 19.20
CA TRP A 122 2.26 15.33 19.27
C TRP A 122 1.52 15.06 20.57
N ILE A 123 0.38 14.39 20.48
CA ILE A 123 -0.51 14.11 21.61
C ILE A 123 -0.44 12.62 21.92
N VAL A 124 -0.18 12.27 23.18
CA VAL A 124 -0.05 10.88 23.63
C VAL A 124 -1.10 10.55 24.67
N ASP A 125 -1.85 9.47 24.46
CA ASP A 125 -2.88 9.01 25.39
C ASP A 125 -2.24 8.33 26.63
N THR A 126 -1.81 9.15 27.58
CA THR A 126 -1.28 8.81 28.90
C THR A 126 -1.14 10.09 29.72
N ASP A 127 -1.21 10.02 31.05
CA ASP A 127 -0.93 11.14 31.96
C ASP A 127 0.54 11.15 32.45
N ASN A 128 1.31 10.10 32.11
CA ASN A 128 2.68 9.91 32.57
C ASN A 128 3.70 10.35 31.50
N ARG A 129 4.51 11.37 31.82
CA ARG A 129 5.54 11.92 30.92
C ARG A 129 6.56 10.87 30.43
N ILE A 130 7.01 9.97 31.30
CA ILE A 130 8.02 8.94 30.94
C ILE A 130 7.40 7.89 30.01
N ASP A 131 6.18 7.45 30.30
CA ASP A 131 5.43 6.56 29.42
C ASP A 131 5.17 7.21 28.05
N ALA A 132 4.81 8.50 28.06
CA ALA A 132 4.59 9.28 26.83
C ALA A 132 5.85 9.32 25.96
N MET A 133 7.02 9.61 26.55
CA MET A 133 8.30 9.59 25.82
C MET A 133 8.64 8.21 25.26
N LYS A 134 8.37 7.13 26.01
CA LYS A 134 8.59 5.76 25.52
C LYS A 134 7.69 5.43 24.32
N LYS A 135 6.42 5.84 24.37
CA LYS A 135 5.47 5.69 23.26
C LYS A 135 5.90 6.48 22.04
N VAL A 136 6.29 7.75 22.22
CA VAL A 136 6.84 8.59 21.15
C VAL A 136 8.05 7.90 20.50
N ASN A 137 9.03 7.45 21.29
CA ASN A 137 10.21 6.79 20.78
C ASN A 137 9.86 5.53 19.97
N ALA A 138 8.94 4.70 20.46
CA ALA A 138 8.50 3.50 19.74
C ALA A 138 7.78 3.81 18.41
N VAL A 139 7.13 4.97 18.29
CA VAL A 139 6.47 5.38 17.05
C VAL A 139 7.45 6.01 16.06
N LEU A 140 8.52 6.66 16.51
CA LEU A 140 9.59 7.13 15.61
C LEU A 140 10.14 5.98 14.76
N ASP A 141 10.39 4.81 15.38
CA ASP A 141 10.79 3.61 14.67
C ASP A 141 9.77 3.18 13.62
N ILE A 142 8.47 3.26 13.93
CA ILE A 142 7.39 2.88 12.99
C ILE A 142 7.35 3.85 11.81
N LEU A 143 7.48 5.15 12.07
CA LEU A 143 7.52 6.17 11.01
C LEU A 143 8.70 5.92 10.07
N GLU A 144 9.87 5.61 10.63
CA GLU A 144 11.10 5.44 9.85
C GLU A 144 10.97 4.22 8.95
N ASN A 145 10.55 3.12 9.56
CA ASN A 145 10.28 1.89 8.84
C ASN A 145 9.18 2.07 7.78
N SER A 146 8.16 2.89 8.03
CA SER A 146 7.11 3.15 7.02
C SER A 146 7.69 3.88 5.81
N ILE A 147 8.54 4.87 6.03
CA ILE A 147 9.19 5.60 4.92
C ILE A 147 10.15 4.69 4.15
N CYS A 148 10.95 3.89 4.87
CA CYS A 148 11.82 2.88 4.27
C CYS A 148 11.03 1.85 3.45
N ASP A 149 9.89 1.40 3.97
CA ASP A 149 8.99 0.49 3.26
C ASP A 149 8.48 1.12 1.96
N ILE A 150 8.06 2.40 1.98
CA ILE A 150 7.59 3.10 0.77
C ILE A 150 8.72 3.30 -0.25
N LEU A 151 9.95 3.58 0.20
CA LEU A 151 11.11 3.68 -0.68
C LEU A 151 11.43 2.34 -1.38
N ASN A 152 11.17 1.23 -0.69
CA ASN A 152 11.40 -0.15 -1.16
C ASN A 152 10.10 -0.90 -1.51
N ILE A 153 9.05 -0.16 -1.85
CA ILE A 153 7.69 -0.70 -1.97
C ILE A 153 7.58 -1.83 -2.99
N ASP A 154 8.37 -1.81 -4.06
CA ASP A 154 8.36 -2.84 -5.09
C ASP A 154 8.92 -4.18 -4.56
N GLU A 155 9.94 -4.15 -3.70
CA GLU A 155 10.50 -5.35 -3.04
C GLU A 155 9.50 -5.95 -2.05
N ILE A 156 8.78 -5.10 -1.33
CA ILE A 156 7.68 -5.51 -0.46
C ILE A 156 6.57 -6.18 -1.27
N CYS A 157 6.19 -5.59 -2.40
CA CYS A 157 5.19 -6.16 -3.29
C CYS A 157 5.65 -7.52 -3.84
N GLU A 158 6.91 -7.67 -4.21
CA GLU A 158 7.48 -8.95 -4.65
C GLU A 158 7.46 -10.00 -3.52
N ARG A 159 7.77 -9.61 -2.29
CA ARG A 159 7.67 -10.48 -1.11
C ARG A 159 6.23 -10.95 -0.86
N ILE A 160 5.26 -10.06 -1.05
CA ILE A 160 3.83 -10.39 -0.96
C ILE A 160 3.43 -11.34 -2.10
N ASP A 161 3.88 -11.08 -3.32
CA ASP A 161 3.56 -11.89 -4.51
C ASP A 161 4.05 -13.33 -4.37
N LYS A 162 5.29 -13.51 -3.90
CA LYS A 162 5.88 -14.82 -3.63
C LYS A 162 5.18 -15.57 -2.50
N SER A 163 4.43 -14.87 -1.64
CA SER A 163 3.72 -15.47 -0.51
C SER A 163 2.28 -15.83 -0.87
N LYS A 164 2.02 -17.13 -1.01
CA LYS A 164 0.65 -17.63 -1.27
C LYS A 164 -0.32 -17.31 -0.14
N SER A 165 0.16 -17.20 1.10
CA SER A 165 -0.69 -16.94 2.26
C SER A 165 -0.92 -15.45 2.48
N TRP A 166 0.14 -14.66 2.69
CA TRP A 166 0.00 -13.21 2.90
C TRP A 166 -0.62 -12.52 1.68
N GLY A 167 -0.21 -12.90 0.46
CA GLY A 167 -0.74 -12.35 -0.78
C GLY A 167 -2.25 -12.53 -0.90
N LEU A 168 -2.77 -13.74 -0.68
CA LEU A 168 -4.22 -14.00 -0.77
C LEU A 168 -5.03 -13.23 0.28
N ALA A 169 -4.56 -13.19 1.54
CA ALA A 169 -5.23 -12.44 2.59
C ALA A 169 -5.26 -10.93 2.29
N LEU A 170 -4.14 -10.36 1.87
CA LEU A 170 -4.05 -8.92 1.56
C LEU A 170 -4.84 -8.55 0.31
N LYS A 171 -4.81 -9.38 -0.75
CA LYS A 171 -5.65 -9.21 -1.94
C LYS A 171 -7.14 -9.19 -1.56
N LEU A 172 -7.57 -10.13 -0.73
CA LEU A 172 -8.97 -10.20 -0.29
C LEU A 172 -9.38 -8.95 0.50
N LEU A 173 -8.56 -8.53 1.47
CA LEU A 173 -8.85 -7.35 2.28
C LEU A 173 -8.88 -6.07 1.44
N TYR A 174 -8.01 -5.98 0.42
CA TYR A 174 -7.98 -4.84 -0.51
C TYR A 174 -9.23 -4.77 -1.41
N THR A 175 -9.65 -5.89 -1.99
CA THR A 175 -10.79 -5.92 -2.92
C THR A 175 -12.14 -5.76 -2.22
N THR A 176 -12.25 -6.30 -1.02
CA THR A 176 -13.52 -6.34 -0.28
C THR A 176 -13.89 -4.96 0.29
N LYS A 177 -12.91 -4.08 0.52
CA LYS A 177 -13.08 -2.69 0.99
C LYS A 177 -13.98 -2.52 2.23
N LYS A 178 -14.17 -3.59 3.01
CA LYS A 178 -14.86 -3.60 4.30
C LYS A 178 -14.07 -4.49 5.28
N PRO A 179 -14.13 -4.22 6.59
CA PRO A 179 -13.56 -5.11 7.59
C PRO A 179 -14.18 -6.51 7.50
N LEU A 180 -13.35 -7.54 7.67
CA LEU A 180 -13.77 -8.95 7.64
C LEU A 180 -13.40 -9.66 8.95
N THR A 181 -14.28 -10.54 9.40
CA THR A 181 -13.97 -11.48 10.48
C THR A 181 -13.00 -12.57 10.00
N PRO A 182 -12.24 -13.22 10.90
CA PRO A 182 -11.43 -14.39 10.55
C PRO A 182 -12.24 -15.52 9.90
N LYS A 183 -13.52 -15.65 10.27
CA LYS A 183 -14.44 -16.64 9.70
C LYS A 183 -14.74 -16.32 8.23
N GLU A 184 -15.11 -15.08 7.91
CA GLU A 184 -15.38 -14.67 6.52
C GLU A 184 -14.14 -14.80 5.63
N ILE A 185 -12.95 -14.49 6.16
CA ILE A 185 -11.69 -14.67 5.43
C ILE A 185 -11.43 -16.16 5.18
N ALA A 186 -11.62 -17.00 6.21
CA ALA A 186 -11.47 -18.45 6.09
C ALA A 186 -12.42 -19.03 5.04
N GLU A 187 -13.68 -18.62 5.03
CA GLU A 187 -14.67 -19.08 4.06
C GLU A 187 -14.33 -18.64 2.63
N GLN A 188 -13.96 -17.37 2.43
CA GLN A 188 -13.67 -16.82 1.09
C GLN A 188 -12.35 -17.35 0.49
N LEU A 189 -11.37 -17.68 1.34
CA LEU A 189 -10.09 -18.25 0.91
C LEU A 189 -10.06 -19.78 1.02
N ASN A 190 -11.15 -20.41 1.47
CA ASN A 190 -11.24 -21.85 1.75
C ASN A 190 -10.13 -22.34 2.70
N TRP A 191 -9.83 -21.56 3.73
CA TRP A 191 -8.80 -21.82 4.72
C TRP A 191 -9.37 -22.39 6.02
N LYS A 192 -8.50 -23.06 6.79
CA LYS A 192 -8.83 -23.47 8.16
C LYS A 192 -8.86 -22.24 9.09
N PRO A 193 -9.76 -22.17 10.09
CA PRO A 193 -9.84 -21.03 11.01
C PRO A 193 -8.54 -20.72 11.76
N ASN A 194 -7.84 -21.75 12.26
CA ASN A 194 -6.58 -21.58 13.00
C ASN A 194 -5.47 -21.01 12.09
N TYR A 195 -5.44 -21.45 10.83
CA TYR A 195 -4.49 -20.96 9.85
C TYR A 195 -4.75 -19.48 9.52
N THR A 196 -6.01 -19.14 9.27
CA THR A 196 -6.43 -17.75 9.01
C THR A 196 -6.02 -16.84 10.17
N THR A 197 -6.26 -17.27 11.41
CA THR A 197 -5.88 -16.50 12.60
C THR A 197 -4.37 -16.30 12.71
N ALA A 198 -3.58 -17.33 12.39
CA ALA A 198 -2.12 -17.23 12.37
C ALA A 198 -1.63 -16.23 11.31
N ILE A 199 -2.17 -16.31 10.09
CA ILE A 199 -1.82 -15.39 9.00
C ILE A 199 -2.17 -13.94 9.33
N LEU A 200 -3.37 -13.69 9.88
CA LEU A 200 -3.76 -12.35 10.32
C LEU A 200 -2.85 -11.84 11.44
N THR A 201 -2.47 -12.71 12.36
CA THR A 201 -1.52 -12.37 13.42
C THR A 201 -0.15 -12.02 12.85
N ASP A 202 0.31 -12.76 11.85
CA ASP A 202 1.60 -12.51 11.21
C ASP A 202 1.64 -11.17 10.48
N LEU A 203 0.55 -10.79 9.79
CA LEU A 203 0.40 -9.50 9.11
C LEU A 203 0.33 -8.29 10.06
N MET A 204 0.05 -8.52 11.34
CA MET A 204 0.05 -7.47 12.39
C MET A 204 1.36 -7.39 13.19
N LYS A 205 2.20 -8.44 13.15
CA LYS A 205 3.36 -8.52 14.04
C LYS A 205 4.59 -7.86 13.44
N LYS A 206 5.22 -6.98 14.24
CA LYS A 206 6.52 -6.33 13.94
C LYS A 206 7.64 -7.30 13.52
N LYS A 207 7.58 -8.54 14.02
CA LYS A 207 8.55 -9.61 13.66
C LYS A 207 8.56 -9.92 12.16
N ASN A 208 7.40 -9.87 11.49
CA ASN A 208 7.30 -10.22 10.08
C ASN A 208 7.27 -8.97 9.19
N TRP A 209 6.71 -7.89 9.71
CA TRP A 209 6.54 -6.62 9.00
C TRP A 209 6.95 -5.49 9.94
N PRO A 210 8.00 -4.72 9.64
CA PRO A 210 8.41 -3.59 10.48
C PRO A 210 7.24 -2.66 10.83
N VAL A 211 6.35 -2.46 9.87
CA VAL A 211 5.07 -1.77 10.00
C VAL A 211 3.95 -2.77 9.73
N PRO A 212 2.97 -2.92 10.64
CA PRO A 212 1.80 -3.76 10.39
C PRO A 212 1.10 -3.39 9.08
N LEU A 213 0.61 -4.38 8.34
CA LEU A 213 -0.12 -4.15 7.07
C LEU A 213 -1.64 -4.14 7.26
N ILE A 214 -2.10 -4.75 8.36
CA ILE A 214 -3.51 -4.82 8.72
C ILE A 214 -3.70 -4.36 10.17
N GLU A 215 -4.92 -3.95 10.49
CA GLU A 215 -5.32 -3.60 11.85
C GLU A 215 -6.54 -4.41 12.28
N ARG A 216 -6.66 -4.63 13.60
CA ARG A 216 -7.81 -5.30 14.23
C ARG A 216 -8.68 -4.24 14.91
N LEU A 217 -9.93 -4.13 14.49
CA LEU A 217 -10.90 -3.22 15.13
C LEU A 217 -11.54 -3.88 16.37
N SER A 218 -12.23 -3.07 17.18
CA SER A 218 -12.80 -3.42 18.49
C SER A 218 -13.74 -4.63 18.52
N LYS A 219 -14.23 -5.11 17.36
CA LYS A 219 -15.10 -6.29 17.23
C LYS A 219 -14.40 -7.55 16.69
N GLY A 220 -13.06 -7.56 16.63
CA GLY A 220 -12.33 -8.72 16.10
C GLY A 220 -12.43 -8.89 14.58
N VAL A 221 -12.75 -7.81 13.88
CA VAL A 221 -12.69 -7.70 12.42
C VAL A 221 -11.37 -7.07 12.00
N TYR A 222 -10.92 -7.41 10.80
CA TYR A 222 -9.62 -7.07 10.25
C TYR A 222 -9.79 -6.31 8.95
N GLN A 223 -8.95 -5.30 8.73
CA GLN A 223 -8.86 -4.55 7.48
C GLN A 223 -7.42 -4.14 7.21
N LEU A 224 -7.10 -3.74 5.97
CA LEU A 224 -5.85 -3.03 5.70
C LEU A 224 -5.82 -1.74 6.51
N ASN A 225 -4.70 -1.45 7.14
CA ASN A 225 -4.46 -0.10 7.65
C ASN A 225 -4.02 0.82 6.51
N GLY A 226 -3.76 2.09 6.82
CA GLY A 226 -3.34 3.07 5.81
C GLY A 226 -2.09 2.67 5.02
N HIS A 227 -1.08 2.16 5.72
CA HIS A 227 0.19 1.69 5.14
C HIS A 227 -0.01 0.49 4.21
N GLY A 228 -0.74 -0.53 4.69
CA GLY A 228 -1.09 -1.71 3.91
C GLY A 228 -1.90 -1.37 2.66
N TYR A 229 -2.76 -0.35 2.71
CA TYR A 229 -3.48 0.13 1.53
C TYR A 229 -2.55 0.75 0.48
N VAL A 230 -1.57 1.56 0.90
CA VAL A 230 -0.57 2.14 -0.02
C VAL A 230 0.24 1.04 -0.70
N ILE A 231 0.69 0.04 0.06
CA ILE A 231 1.41 -1.13 -0.46
C ILE A 231 0.55 -1.91 -1.45
N MET A 232 -0.70 -2.24 -1.09
CA MET A 232 -1.57 -3.02 -1.98
C MET A 232 -1.99 -2.27 -3.25
N ARG A 233 -2.11 -0.94 -3.18
CA ARG A 233 -2.31 -0.11 -4.39
C ARG A 233 -1.12 -0.21 -5.33
N ARG A 234 0.11 -0.22 -4.81
CA ARG A 234 1.30 -0.42 -5.63
C ARG A 234 1.38 -1.85 -6.18
N TYR A 235 1.04 -2.84 -5.36
CA TYR A 235 0.95 -4.24 -5.78
C TYR A 235 -0.01 -4.40 -6.98
N GLU A 236 -1.20 -3.78 -6.91
CA GLU A 236 -2.19 -3.80 -8.01
C GLU A 236 -1.61 -3.24 -9.31
N GLN A 237 -0.82 -2.15 -9.25
CA GLN A 237 -0.18 -1.57 -10.43
C GLN A 237 0.87 -2.48 -11.07
N LEU A 238 1.57 -3.28 -10.26
CA LEU A 238 2.65 -4.16 -10.73
C LEU A 238 2.14 -5.49 -11.26
N TYR A 239 1.22 -6.12 -10.53
CA TYR A 239 0.82 -7.51 -10.76
C TYR A 239 -0.65 -7.68 -11.12
N GLY A 240 -1.46 -6.61 -10.97
CA GLY A 240 -2.91 -6.71 -10.96
C GLY A 240 -3.43 -7.41 -9.70
N ILE A 241 -4.76 -7.42 -9.53
CA ILE A 241 -5.39 -8.18 -8.45
C ILE A 241 -6.36 -9.18 -9.06
N THR A 242 -5.97 -10.45 -9.00
CA THR A 242 -6.84 -11.58 -9.31
C THR A 242 -6.67 -12.61 -8.20
N ILE A 243 -7.78 -13.11 -7.66
CA ILE A 243 -7.78 -14.24 -6.72
C ILE A 243 -8.21 -15.46 -7.54
N LYS A 244 -7.23 -16.28 -7.95
CA LYS A 244 -7.51 -17.50 -8.73
C LYS A 244 -7.96 -18.62 -7.78
N ARG A 245 -8.97 -19.40 -8.19
CA ARG A 245 -9.46 -20.55 -7.40
C ARG A 245 -8.36 -21.57 -7.11
N GLU A 246 -7.45 -21.80 -8.05
CA GLU A 246 -6.35 -22.78 -7.90
C GLU A 246 -5.40 -22.45 -6.74
N GLU A 247 -5.14 -21.16 -6.49
CA GLU A 247 -4.30 -20.68 -5.37
C GLU A 247 -4.97 -20.92 -4.00
N GLN A 248 -6.30 -21.02 -3.97
CA GLN A 248 -7.07 -21.28 -2.75
C GLN A 248 -7.00 -22.76 -2.30
N TYR A 249 -6.72 -23.70 -3.21
CA TYR A 249 -6.81 -25.15 -2.95
C TYR A 249 -5.46 -25.83 -2.69
N GLU A 250 -4.32 -25.30 -3.17
CA GLU A 250 -3.03 -26.01 -3.09
C GLU A 250 -2.56 -26.32 -1.65
N GLU A 251 -2.98 -25.55 -0.64
CA GLU A 251 -2.53 -25.76 0.74
C GLU A 251 -3.39 -26.74 1.56
N ASN A 252 -4.59 -27.11 1.08
CA ASN A 252 -5.29 -28.28 1.61
C ASN A 252 -4.44 -29.56 1.42
N SER A 253 -3.57 -29.60 0.41
CA SER A 253 -2.69 -30.74 0.11
C SER A 253 -1.37 -30.76 0.89
N GLN A 254 -0.77 -29.59 1.19
CA GLN A 254 0.53 -29.53 1.89
C GLN A 254 0.42 -29.90 3.39
N SER A 255 -0.72 -29.59 4.01
CA SER A 255 -1.06 -30.05 5.37
C SER A 255 -1.16 -31.57 5.47
N VAL A 256 -1.60 -32.24 4.39
CA VAL A 256 -1.72 -33.71 4.35
C VAL A 256 -0.34 -34.33 4.15
N LYS A 257 0.45 -33.84 3.18
CA LYS A 257 1.80 -34.36 2.91
C LYS A 257 2.76 -34.26 4.11
N ARG A 258 2.74 -33.16 4.88
CA ARG A 258 3.59 -33.01 6.07
C ARG A 258 3.22 -33.97 7.20
N LYS A 259 1.93 -34.28 7.40
CA LYS A 259 1.48 -35.27 8.40
C LYS A 259 1.82 -36.70 7.98
N THR A 260 1.71 -37.03 6.69
CA THR A 260 2.04 -38.38 6.20
C THR A 260 3.55 -38.66 6.29
N LEU A 261 4.40 -37.69 5.94
CA LEU A 261 5.86 -37.85 6.05
C LEU A 261 6.36 -37.98 7.49
N LEU A 262 5.79 -37.22 8.45
CA LEU A 262 6.17 -37.33 9.86
C LEU A 262 5.74 -38.65 10.52
N ASN A 263 4.67 -39.28 10.02
CA ASN A 263 4.24 -40.59 10.52
C ASN A 263 5.01 -41.75 9.88
N PHE A 264 5.54 -41.58 8.66
CA PHE A 264 6.39 -42.60 8.02
C PHE A 264 7.83 -42.63 8.56
N MET A 265 8.32 -41.54 9.16
CA MET A 265 9.66 -41.50 9.78
C MET A 265 9.67 -41.95 11.26
N LYS A 266 8.53 -42.42 11.79
CA LYS A 266 8.37 -42.88 13.19
C LYS A 266 7.96 -44.36 13.33
N THR A 267 8.02 -45.11 12.23
CA THR A 267 7.83 -46.57 12.17
C THR A 267 9.06 -47.19 11.55
#